data_AF-A0A3C1ESJ6-F1
#
_entry.id   AF-A0A3C1ESJ6-F1
#
_cell.length_a   1.000
_cell.length_b   1.000
_cell.length_c   1.000
_cell.angle_alpha   90.00
_cell.angle_beta   90.00
_cell.angle_gamma   90.00
#
_symmetry.space_group_name_H-M   'P 1'
#
loop_
_entity.id
_entity.type
_entity.pdbx_description
1 polymer ?
#
loop_
_entity_poly.entity_id
_entity_poly.type
_entity_poly.pdbx_seq_one_letter_code
_entity_poly.pdbx_strand_id
1 'polypeptide(L)'
;MFPALWLALTAFSYNGQAAYGGDAADILHPQRSTAPIIVMWPPEGLTMPLSDGEFVFGSVSDPSAPLTINGTTIAVHSNGAFLAWLPVSSGTFSFNFDLNLKDSPASFVRRIFVAAPPPPLPEKPLAVDPESIWPKADMELRSGDSLTFRMRASPGRKAQCRLGKKAWQDMRESSPGIYEALQTVIPGDDSPPAEIACRVKSGWSSAQAFSRGRVALSSGPPPVAIVKSGAVLRTGPGNGYMAFPPAGVRLVTAGRAGNEFKVSLSASLEGWIDAKDVELLPPGTPAPRAVAGAVNVTSAGPASVVRVSLSEKVAFAVDDSQEPGTVILRLFNCVGHINWIVYDSAEKFAQEVRWRQEATGAVVLAIRLNADATLWGWQATYEGNSLKLELRSAPALAEPPASALAGRAIIVDPGHSPSSAPTDAAGPLGTREMDANFAIAKAVEALLLKKGAAPVLTRPANDVEISLPERTRLAVEKGGELFVSVHNNALPDGSNPFAKPRGFSVFYYHPQSLALARHIYRSFEKRVPFPGEDVRYGNLAVARLSAMPAVLVESLYMMFPAHEEKLNDPAFRSVLAEAIVAGLESFLDAERDRQNKAKAAAQTGKPPAPELSKAPAAARLAKPSRKAKKKLSGRKS
;
A
#
# COMPACT_ATOMS: atom_id res chain seq x y z
N MET A 1 2.28 -12.17 -9.09
CA MET A 1 2.30 -11.94 -7.64
C MET A 1 3.18 -10.73 -7.40
N PHE A 2 2.60 -9.58 -7.05
CA PHE A 2 3.34 -8.36 -6.74
C PHE A 2 3.76 -8.39 -5.26
N PRO A 3 5.01 -8.03 -4.91
CA PRO A 3 5.46 -8.00 -3.53
C PRO A 3 5.19 -6.61 -2.96
N ALA A 4 4.27 -6.52 -2.00
CA ALA A 4 4.22 -5.46 -1.00
C ALA A 4 3.66 -6.07 0.27
N LEU A 5 4.43 -5.97 1.35
CA LEU A 5 4.09 -6.37 2.71
C LEU A 5 3.81 -7.88 2.90
N TRP A 6 4.87 -8.65 3.02
CA TRP A 6 4.91 -9.67 4.07
C TRP A 6 5.69 -9.06 5.24
N LEU A 7 4.96 -8.57 6.24
CA LEU A 7 5.46 -8.55 7.61
C LEU A 7 5.43 -10.02 8.05
N ALA A 8 6.58 -10.69 8.02
CA ALA A 8 6.73 -11.95 8.72
C ALA A 8 6.52 -11.68 10.22
N LEU A 9 5.38 -12.13 10.73
CA LEU A 9 5.11 -12.28 12.16
C LEU A 9 6.05 -13.36 12.72
N THR A 10 7.30 -12.99 13.01
CA THR A 10 8.14 -13.69 13.98
C THR A 10 8.66 -12.66 14.96
N ALA A 11 8.13 -12.71 16.18
CA ALA A 11 8.56 -11.86 17.27
C ALA A 11 10.07 -12.06 17.52
N PHE A 12 10.88 -11.01 17.35
CA PHE A 12 12.20 -10.97 17.94
C PHE A 12 12.06 -10.82 19.46
N SER A 13 12.82 -11.63 20.20
CA SER A 13 13.26 -11.25 21.54
C SER A 13 14.67 -10.70 21.40
N TYR A 14 14.79 -9.37 21.41
CA TYR A 14 16.08 -8.70 21.50
C TYR A 14 16.51 -8.72 22.98
N ASN A 15 17.36 -9.65 23.38
CA ASN A 15 18.01 -9.62 24.70
C ASN A 15 19.16 -8.60 24.67
N GLY A 16 18.79 -7.32 24.77
CA GLY A 16 19.72 -6.20 24.80
C GLY A 16 19.02 -4.93 25.24
N GLN A 17 18.46 -4.91 26.45
CA GLN A 17 18.03 -3.66 27.09
C GLN A 17 19.28 -2.90 27.54
N ALA A 18 19.71 -1.93 26.73
CA ALA A 18 20.45 -0.79 27.24
C ALA A 18 19.53 0.43 27.08
N ALA A 19 19.20 1.07 28.21
CA ALA A 19 18.47 2.32 28.24
C ALA A 19 19.40 3.42 27.70
N TYR A 20 19.12 3.92 26.49
CA TYR A 20 19.84 5.06 25.91
C TYR A 20 19.01 6.33 26.03
N GLY A 21 19.24 7.08 27.11
CA GLY A 21 18.93 8.50 27.18
C GLY A 21 20.16 9.28 26.74
N GLY A 22 20.17 9.76 25.50
CA GLY A 22 21.28 10.54 24.94
C GLY A 22 20.86 11.32 23.69
N ASP A 23 21.56 12.42 23.41
CA ASP A 23 21.32 13.32 22.28
C ASP A 23 21.30 12.56 20.94
N ALA A 24 20.43 12.99 20.01
CA ALA A 24 20.16 12.31 18.74
C ALA A 24 21.39 12.09 17.83
N ALA A 25 22.52 12.74 18.11
CA ALA A 25 23.79 12.54 17.41
C ALA A 25 24.50 11.24 17.81
N ASP A 26 24.30 10.75 19.04
CA ASP A 26 25.03 9.60 19.62
C ASP A 26 24.32 8.25 19.45
N ILE A 27 23.08 8.24 18.95
CA ILE A 27 22.22 7.04 18.90
C ILE A 27 22.70 5.99 17.88
N LEU A 28 23.47 6.40 16.86
CA LEU A 28 23.80 5.58 15.69
C LEU A 28 25.26 5.12 15.63
N HIS A 29 25.95 5.05 16.78
CA HIS A 29 27.30 4.48 16.83
C HIS A 29 27.24 3.01 17.27
N PRO A 30 27.00 2.03 16.35
CA PRO A 30 27.15 0.64 16.71
C PRO A 30 28.62 0.41 17.10
N GLN A 31 28.86 0.00 18.34
CA GLN A 31 30.16 -0.54 18.70
C GLN A 31 30.34 -1.87 17.95
N ARG A 32 31.53 -2.07 17.36
CA ARG A 32 31.87 -3.36 16.75
C ARG A 32 31.66 -4.44 17.79
N SER A 33 30.81 -5.41 17.46
CA SER A 33 30.59 -6.54 18.36
C SER A 33 31.90 -7.29 18.60
N THR A 34 32.06 -7.76 19.84
CA THR A 34 33.13 -8.68 20.22
C THR A 34 32.87 -10.11 19.77
N ALA A 35 31.66 -10.43 19.32
CA ALA A 35 31.34 -11.74 18.77
C ALA A 35 32.04 -11.93 17.42
N PRO A 36 32.67 -13.10 17.15
CA PRO A 36 33.38 -13.33 15.90
C PRO A 36 32.52 -13.12 14.66
N ILE A 37 31.28 -13.64 14.68
CA ILE A 37 30.31 -13.58 13.60
C ILE A 37 28.94 -13.18 14.21
N ILE A 38 28.31 -12.17 13.63
CA ILE A 38 26.90 -11.84 13.83
C ILE A 38 26.18 -12.04 12.52
N VAL A 39 25.04 -12.74 12.59
CA VAL A 39 24.11 -12.88 11.47
C VAL A 39 22.84 -12.13 11.83
N MET A 40 22.63 -10.99 11.15
CA MET A 40 21.46 -10.13 11.33
C MET A 40 20.26 -10.66 10.56
N TRP A 41 20.50 -11.19 9.34
CA TRP A 41 19.48 -11.85 8.53
C TRP A 41 20.08 -13.03 7.76
N PRO A 42 19.33 -14.15 7.59
CA PRO A 42 18.01 -14.43 8.16
C PRO A 42 18.05 -14.74 9.67
N PRO A 43 16.93 -14.59 10.40
CA PRO A 43 16.82 -15.07 11.78
C PRO A 43 16.78 -16.60 11.85
N GLU A 44 17.13 -17.17 13.02
CA GLU A 44 17.04 -18.62 13.23
C GLU A 44 15.60 -19.11 13.05
N GLY A 45 15.42 -20.16 12.25
CA GLY A 45 14.11 -20.76 12.02
C GLY A 45 13.21 -19.99 11.06
N LEU A 46 13.75 -19.00 10.30
CA LEU A 46 12.99 -18.31 9.27
C LEU A 46 12.30 -19.34 8.35
N THR A 47 10.99 -19.16 8.14
CA THR A 47 10.22 -19.94 7.17
C THR A 47 9.89 -19.07 5.98
N MET A 48 10.36 -19.44 4.80
CA MET A 48 10.19 -18.67 3.57
C MET A 48 9.50 -19.50 2.47
N PRO A 49 8.82 -18.86 1.51
CA PRO A 49 8.29 -19.55 0.33
C PRO A 49 9.43 -20.18 -0.50
N LEU A 50 9.05 -21.01 -1.48
CA LEU A 50 10.00 -21.55 -2.44
C LEU A 50 10.74 -20.39 -3.14
N SER A 51 12.06 -20.41 -3.06
CA SER A 51 12.95 -19.41 -3.65
C SER A 51 14.22 -20.10 -4.13
N ASP A 52 14.87 -19.53 -5.14
CA ASP A 52 16.16 -20.00 -5.66
C ASP A 52 17.35 -19.49 -4.84
N GLY A 53 17.13 -18.52 -3.94
CA GLY A 53 18.15 -17.98 -3.06
C GLY A 53 17.59 -17.12 -1.93
N GLU A 54 18.48 -16.72 -1.03
CA GLU A 54 18.19 -15.80 0.07
C GLU A 54 19.38 -14.87 0.30
N PHE A 55 19.09 -13.63 0.71
CA PHE A 55 20.15 -12.72 1.12
C PHE A 55 20.55 -12.97 2.57
N VAL A 56 21.84 -12.84 2.85
CA VAL A 56 22.40 -13.07 4.18
C VAL A 56 23.31 -11.89 4.51
N PHE A 57 23.07 -11.24 5.64
CA PHE A 57 23.89 -10.11 6.06
C PHE A 57 24.12 -10.07 7.57
N GLY A 58 25.18 -9.37 7.94
CA GLY A 58 25.61 -9.23 9.31
C GLY A 58 27.02 -8.67 9.38
N SER A 59 27.75 -8.99 10.44
CA SER A 59 29.08 -8.44 10.66
C SER A 59 30.05 -9.46 11.24
N VAL A 60 31.34 -9.23 11.04
CA VAL A 60 32.43 -9.99 11.68
C VAL A 60 33.32 -9.09 12.52
N SER A 61 33.95 -9.67 13.53
CA SER A 61 34.85 -8.96 14.46
C SER A 61 36.15 -8.47 13.79
N ASP A 62 36.71 -9.24 12.85
CA ASP A 62 37.92 -8.90 12.10
C ASP A 62 37.63 -8.87 10.59
N PRO A 63 37.56 -7.68 9.96
CA PRO A 63 37.30 -7.54 8.53
C PRO A 63 38.44 -8.04 7.64
N SER A 64 39.63 -8.30 8.19
CA SER A 64 40.77 -8.83 7.43
C SER A 64 40.76 -10.36 7.34
N ALA A 65 39.98 -11.02 8.20
CA ALA A 65 39.83 -12.47 8.20
C ALA A 65 38.87 -12.92 7.09
N PRO A 66 39.23 -13.91 6.25
CA PRO A 66 38.34 -14.45 5.24
C PRO A 66 37.06 -15.03 5.85
N LEU A 67 35.90 -14.57 5.40
CA LEU A 67 34.59 -15.14 5.71
C LEU A 67 34.14 -16.06 4.56
N THR A 68 33.73 -17.27 4.88
CA THR A 68 33.01 -18.13 3.93
C THR A 68 31.64 -18.53 4.47
N ILE A 69 30.66 -18.68 3.57
CA ILE A 69 29.35 -19.25 3.89
C ILE A 69 29.10 -20.41 2.94
N ASN A 70 28.92 -21.62 3.50
CA ASN A 70 28.81 -22.87 2.74
C ASN A 70 29.95 -23.03 1.72
N GLY A 71 31.18 -22.67 2.12
CA GLY A 71 32.38 -22.70 1.27
C GLY A 71 32.49 -21.56 0.25
N THR A 72 31.48 -20.69 0.11
CA THR A 72 31.54 -19.53 -0.78
C THR A 72 32.21 -18.36 -0.05
N THR A 73 33.27 -17.79 -0.61
CA THR A 73 33.93 -16.60 -0.04
C THR A 73 33.03 -15.36 -0.12
N ILE A 74 32.86 -14.66 0.99
CA ILE A 74 32.00 -13.49 1.10
C ILE A 74 32.85 -12.22 1.24
N ALA A 75 32.48 -11.18 0.49
CA ALA A 75 33.11 -9.88 0.62
C ALA A 75 32.72 -9.24 1.96
N VAL A 76 33.73 -8.85 2.73
CA VAL A 76 33.59 -8.15 4.02
C VAL A 76 34.09 -6.72 3.86
N HIS A 77 33.30 -5.76 4.29
CA HIS A 77 33.66 -4.35 4.30
C HIS A 77 34.69 -4.05 5.40
N SER A 78 35.42 -2.93 5.28
CA SER A 78 36.44 -2.51 6.26
C SER A 78 35.90 -2.28 7.69
N ASN A 79 34.58 -2.08 7.81
CA ASN A 79 33.87 -1.96 9.08
C ASN A 79 33.38 -3.31 9.65
N GLY A 80 33.63 -4.43 8.96
CA GLY A 80 33.23 -5.78 9.35
C GLY A 80 31.88 -6.22 8.78
N ALA A 81 31.11 -5.33 8.15
CA ALA A 81 29.80 -5.67 7.59
C ALA A 81 29.91 -6.51 6.31
N PHE A 82 28.94 -7.40 6.08
CA PHE A 82 28.83 -8.17 4.84
C PHE A 82 27.37 -8.29 4.40
N LEU A 83 27.17 -8.47 3.09
CA LEU A 83 25.90 -8.84 2.46
C LEU A 83 26.20 -9.84 1.34
N ALA A 84 25.47 -10.94 1.31
CA ALA A 84 25.57 -11.98 0.31
C ALA A 84 24.20 -12.36 -0.24
N TRP A 85 24.18 -12.92 -1.45
CA TRP A 85 23.03 -13.61 -2.04
C TRP A 85 23.46 -15.04 -2.32
N LEU A 86 22.82 -16.00 -1.67
CA LEU A 86 23.24 -17.39 -1.70
C LEU A 86 22.08 -18.30 -2.14
N PRO A 87 22.36 -19.34 -2.95
CA PRO A 87 21.33 -20.29 -3.33
C PRO A 87 20.86 -21.07 -2.11
N VAL A 88 19.57 -21.38 -2.09
CA VAL A 88 18.93 -22.21 -1.05
C VAL A 88 18.21 -23.40 -1.69
N SER A 89 18.03 -24.46 -0.92
CA SER A 89 17.22 -25.62 -1.34
C SER A 89 16.03 -25.81 -0.41
N SER A 90 14.95 -26.38 -0.95
CA SER A 90 13.75 -26.68 -0.18
C SER A 90 14.01 -27.62 0.99
N GLY A 91 13.28 -27.44 2.09
CA GLY A 91 13.46 -28.15 3.35
C GLY A 91 14.26 -27.33 4.35
N THR A 92 14.78 -27.99 5.38
CA THR A 92 15.70 -27.35 6.33
C THR A 92 17.03 -27.08 5.66
N PHE A 93 17.37 -25.81 5.50
CA PHE A 93 18.63 -25.35 4.92
C PHE A 93 19.50 -24.69 5.97
N SER A 94 20.82 -24.90 5.90
CA SER A 94 21.79 -24.32 6.82
C SER A 94 22.79 -23.43 6.08
N PHE A 95 22.96 -22.20 6.57
CA PHE A 95 24.11 -21.36 6.25
C PHE A 95 25.19 -21.64 7.29
N ASN A 96 26.29 -22.26 6.88
CA ASN A 96 27.45 -22.52 7.72
C ASN A 96 28.48 -21.43 7.44
N PHE A 97 28.72 -20.58 8.43
CA PHE A 97 29.66 -19.47 8.37
C PHE A 97 30.97 -19.92 8.98
N ASP A 98 32.08 -19.64 8.31
CA ASP A 98 33.43 -19.89 8.81
C ASP A 98 34.27 -18.62 8.63
N LEU A 99 34.80 -18.11 9.74
CA LEU A 99 35.67 -16.93 9.80
C LEU A 99 37.08 -17.37 10.19
N ASN A 100 38.02 -17.21 9.27
CA ASN A 100 39.40 -17.67 9.42
C ASN A 100 40.27 -16.63 10.15
N LEU A 101 40.04 -16.50 11.47
CA LEU A 101 40.88 -15.68 12.34
C LEU A 101 42.27 -16.33 12.52
N LYS A 102 43.32 -15.51 12.66
CA LYS A 102 44.71 -15.98 12.74
C LYS A 102 44.98 -16.95 13.90
N ASP A 103 44.34 -16.73 15.04
CA ASP A 103 44.65 -17.47 16.28
C ASP A 103 43.53 -18.43 16.73
N SER A 104 42.32 -18.31 16.18
CA SER A 104 41.15 -19.14 16.56
C SER A 104 40.02 -19.03 15.53
N PRO A 105 39.89 -19.96 14.56
CA PRO A 105 38.79 -19.90 13.60
C PRO A 105 37.44 -19.96 14.33
N ALA A 106 36.46 -19.21 13.83
CA ALA A 106 35.13 -19.17 14.39
C ALA A 106 34.12 -19.69 13.38
N SER A 107 33.21 -20.55 13.82
CA SER A 107 32.12 -21.06 12.99
C SER A 107 30.77 -20.73 13.61
N PHE A 108 29.78 -20.47 12.76
CA PHE A 108 28.40 -20.20 13.16
C PHE A 108 27.44 -20.88 12.18
N VAL A 109 26.28 -21.34 12.65
CA VAL A 109 25.27 -21.97 11.80
C VAL A 109 23.95 -21.23 11.95
N ARG A 110 23.36 -20.84 10.82
CA ARG A 110 22.00 -20.29 10.74
C ARG A 110 21.11 -21.26 9.98
N ARG A 111 20.00 -21.69 10.59
CA ARG A 111 19.04 -22.61 9.94
C ARG A 111 17.76 -21.89 9.54
N ILE A 112 17.27 -22.22 8.35
CA ILE A 112 15.99 -21.74 7.82
C ILE A 112 15.19 -22.92 7.26
N PHE A 113 13.91 -22.70 6.97
CA PHE A 113 13.03 -23.63 6.28
C PHE A 113 12.51 -23.00 4.98
N VAL A 114 12.86 -23.60 3.85
CA VAL A 114 12.40 -23.16 2.52
C VAL A 114 11.29 -24.10 2.06
N ALA A 115 10.11 -23.55 1.71
CA ALA A 115 8.99 -24.38 1.27
C ALA A 115 9.34 -25.20 0.01
N ALA A 116 8.94 -26.47 -0.03
CA ALA A 116 9.04 -27.31 -1.22
C ALA A 116 7.76 -27.19 -2.08
N PRO A 117 7.87 -27.30 -3.42
CA PRO A 117 6.67 -27.51 -4.23
C PRO A 117 6.05 -28.84 -3.81
N PRO A 118 4.73 -28.89 -3.58
CA PRO A 118 4.12 -30.13 -3.13
C PRO A 118 4.14 -31.17 -4.27
N PRO A 119 4.54 -32.43 -4.01
CA PRO A 119 4.74 -33.43 -5.06
C PRO A 119 3.46 -33.75 -5.84
N PRO A 120 3.57 -34.26 -7.09
CA PRO A 120 2.42 -34.76 -7.81
C PRO A 120 1.78 -35.92 -7.04
N LEU A 121 0.45 -35.99 -7.04
CA LEU A 121 -0.26 -37.10 -6.42
C LEU A 121 -0.11 -38.36 -7.29
N PRO A 122 0.00 -39.55 -6.67
CA PRO A 122 0.18 -40.79 -7.39
C PRO A 122 -1.01 -41.09 -8.31
N GLU A 123 -0.76 -41.77 -9.44
CA GLU A 123 -1.85 -42.31 -10.27
C GLU A 123 -2.54 -43.51 -9.60
N LYS A 124 -1.78 -44.29 -8.82
CA LYS A 124 -2.24 -45.46 -8.06
C LYS A 124 -1.50 -45.54 -6.72
N PRO A 125 -2.20 -45.72 -5.58
CA PRO A 125 -3.66 -45.62 -5.44
C PRO A 125 -4.16 -44.21 -5.80
N LEU A 126 -5.44 -44.09 -6.14
CA LEU A 126 -6.04 -42.78 -6.37
C LEU A 126 -5.93 -41.94 -5.10
N ALA A 127 -5.66 -40.65 -5.26
CA ALA A 127 -5.54 -39.71 -4.16
C ALA A 127 -6.22 -38.38 -4.51
N VAL A 128 -6.78 -37.74 -3.49
CA VAL A 128 -7.23 -36.35 -3.51
C VAL A 128 -6.49 -35.66 -2.37
N ASP A 129 -5.86 -34.51 -2.64
CA ASP A 129 -5.21 -33.71 -1.61
C ASP A 129 -6.27 -32.83 -0.92
N PRO A 130 -6.66 -33.12 0.35
CA PRO A 130 -7.68 -32.35 1.04
C PRO A 130 -7.29 -30.86 1.19
N GLU A 131 -6.00 -30.54 1.29
CA GLU A 131 -5.50 -29.17 1.48
C GLU A 131 -5.61 -28.30 0.22
N SER A 132 -5.84 -28.95 -0.92
CA SER A 132 -6.01 -28.29 -2.21
C SER A 132 -7.48 -27.97 -2.53
N ILE A 133 -8.43 -28.51 -1.77
CA ILE A 133 -9.85 -28.32 -2.05
C ILE A 133 -10.26 -26.89 -1.71
N TRP A 134 -10.80 -26.17 -2.69
CA TRP A 134 -11.35 -24.83 -2.52
C TRP A 134 -12.88 -24.89 -2.30
N PRO A 135 -13.44 -24.11 -1.37
CA PRO A 135 -12.81 -23.04 -0.59
C PRO A 135 -12.04 -23.49 0.66
N LYS A 136 -11.00 -22.73 1.03
CA LYS A 136 -10.16 -22.99 2.21
C LYS A 136 -10.71 -22.40 3.51
N ALA A 137 -11.62 -21.45 3.42
CA ALA A 137 -12.28 -20.80 4.55
C ALA A 137 -13.80 -20.82 4.37
N ASP A 138 -14.54 -20.66 5.47
CA ASP A 138 -15.99 -20.64 5.43
C ASP A 138 -16.49 -19.50 4.51
N MET A 139 -17.52 -19.78 3.71
CA MET A 139 -18.13 -18.81 2.79
C MET A 139 -19.65 -18.78 2.99
N GLU A 140 -20.22 -17.60 2.82
CA GLU A 140 -21.66 -17.43 2.63
C GLU A 140 -21.88 -16.78 1.26
N LEU A 141 -22.60 -17.49 0.40
CA LEU A 141 -22.92 -17.05 -0.95
C LEU A 141 -24.42 -16.83 -1.10
N ARG A 142 -24.79 -15.92 -2.00
CA ARG A 142 -26.16 -15.55 -2.30
C ARG A 142 -26.44 -15.70 -3.79
N SER A 143 -27.70 -15.61 -4.17
CA SER A 143 -28.09 -15.73 -5.58
C SER A 143 -27.30 -14.76 -6.48
N GLY A 144 -26.77 -15.29 -7.59
CA GLY A 144 -25.89 -14.57 -8.51
C GLY A 144 -24.40 -14.74 -8.22
N ASP A 145 -24.02 -15.10 -6.99
CA ASP A 145 -22.63 -15.41 -6.66
C ASP A 145 -22.17 -16.68 -7.37
N SER A 146 -20.85 -16.80 -7.53
CA SER A 146 -20.21 -17.97 -8.10
C SER A 146 -19.35 -18.69 -7.08
N LEU A 147 -19.49 -20.01 -7.02
CA LEU A 147 -18.66 -20.93 -6.27
C LEU A 147 -17.72 -21.65 -7.23
N THR A 148 -16.43 -21.39 -7.10
CA THR A 148 -15.40 -22.15 -7.82
C THR A 148 -15.03 -23.38 -7.00
N PHE A 149 -15.23 -24.56 -7.56
CA PHE A 149 -14.64 -25.78 -7.04
C PHE A 149 -13.25 -25.96 -7.63
N ARG A 150 -12.28 -26.25 -6.79
CA ARG A 150 -10.92 -26.60 -7.20
C ARG A 150 -10.39 -27.70 -6.32
N MET A 151 -9.64 -28.64 -6.89
CA MET A 151 -8.86 -29.61 -6.13
C MET A 151 -7.61 -30.04 -6.89
N ARG A 152 -6.67 -30.61 -6.16
CA ARG A 152 -5.58 -31.43 -6.68
C ARG A 152 -5.86 -32.89 -6.36
N ALA A 153 -5.75 -33.75 -7.38
CA ALA A 153 -5.97 -35.18 -7.28
C ALA A 153 -5.07 -35.96 -8.27
N SER A 154 -5.16 -37.29 -8.29
CA SER A 154 -4.48 -38.12 -9.29
C SER A 154 -4.77 -37.64 -10.73
N PRO A 155 -3.76 -37.50 -11.60
CA PRO A 155 -3.93 -36.94 -12.94
C PRO A 155 -4.67 -37.88 -13.91
N GLY A 156 -5.33 -37.30 -14.92
CA GLY A 156 -5.98 -38.01 -16.02
C GLY A 156 -7.23 -38.80 -15.62
N ARG A 157 -7.95 -38.38 -14.58
CA ARG A 157 -9.11 -39.09 -14.02
C ARG A 157 -10.41 -38.33 -14.20
N LYS A 158 -11.53 -39.04 -14.07
CA LYS A 158 -12.84 -38.39 -13.96
C LYS A 158 -13.00 -37.83 -12.55
N ALA A 159 -13.19 -36.53 -12.46
CA ALA A 159 -13.33 -35.78 -11.21
C ALA A 159 -14.74 -35.22 -11.05
N GLN A 160 -15.24 -35.23 -9.82
CA GLN A 160 -16.56 -34.67 -9.48
C GLN A 160 -16.51 -33.95 -8.13
N CYS A 161 -17.35 -32.93 -7.95
CA CYS A 161 -17.52 -32.21 -6.68
C CYS A 161 -19.00 -32.00 -6.35
N ARG A 162 -19.32 -31.71 -5.08
CA ARG A 162 -20.65 -31.26 -4.65
C ARG A 162 -20.60 -30.48 -3.34
N LEU A 163 -21.56 -29.60 -3.14
CA LEU A 163 -21.83 -28.96 -1.85
C LEU A 163 -22.77 -29.84 -1.00
N GLY A 164 -22.31 -30.30 0.16
CA GLY A 164 -23.11 -31.11 1.08
C GLY A 164 -23.74 -32.34 0.42
N LYS A 165 -25.08 -32.40 0.42
CA LYS A 165 -25.86 -33.51 -0.16
C LYS A 165 -26.39 -33.22 -1.58
N LYS A 166 -26.00 -32.10 -2.21
CA LYS A 166 -26.44 -31.75 -3.57
C LYS A 166 -25.88 -32.72 -4.61
N ALA A 167 -26.35 -32.60 -5.85
CA ALA A 167 -25.91 -33.44 -6.96
C ALA A 167 -24.41 -33.27 -7.25
N TRP A 168 -23.78 -34.34 -7.74
CA TRP A 168 -22.40 -34.29 -8.19
C TRP A 168 -22.29 -33.51 -9.50
N GLN A 169 -21.34 -32.58 -9.55
CA GLN A 169 -20.95 -31.84 -10.74
C GLN A 169 -19.60 -32.35 -11.24
N ASP A 170 -19.49 -32.59 -12.55
CA ASP A 170 -18.23 -32.98 -13.17
C ASP A 170 -17.23 -31.81 -13.18
N MET A 171 -15.95 -32.13 -12.95
CA MET A 171 -14.86 -31.18 -12.95
C MET A 171 -13.95 -31.40 -14.16
N ARG A 172 -13.41 -30.31 -14.71
CA ARG A 172 -12.44 -30.34 -15.81
C ARG A 172 -11.02 -30.34 -15.25
N GLU A 173 -10.16 -31.21 -15.77
CA GLU A 173 -8.73 -31.16 -15.51
C GLU A 173 -8.10 -29.99 -16.31
N SER A 174 -7.61 -28.97 -15.62
CA SER A 174 -7.02 -27.77 -16.24
C SER A 174 -5.51 -27.90 -16.45
N SER A 175 -4.84 -28.69 -15.62
CA SER A 175 -3.45 -29.15 -15.76
C SER A 175 -3.32 -30.52 -15.08
N PRO A 176 -2.29 -31.34 -15.35
CA PRO A 176 -2.16 -32.67 -14.76
C PRO A 176 -2.37 -32.67 -13.24
N GLY A 177 -3.46 -33.27 -12.79
CA GLY A 177 -3.86 -33.39 -11.40
C GLY A 177 -4.61 -32.20 -10.80
N ILE A 178 -4.85 -31.11 -11.54
CA ILE A 178 -5.65 -29.96 -11.08
C ILE A 178 -7.01 -29.98 -11.76
N TYR A 179 -8.07 -30.04 -10.95
CA TYR A 179 -9.45 -30.10 -11.41
C TYR A 179 -10.23 -28.89 -10.94
N GLU A 180 -11.03 -28.32 -11.84
CA GLU A 180 -11.82 -27.11 -11.59
C GLU A 180 -13.25 -27.24 -12.15
N ALA A 181 -14.21 -26.62 -11.45
CA ALA A 181 -15.59 -26.45 -11.91
C ALA A 181 -16.14 -25.14 -11.34
N LEU A 182 -17.15 -24.57 -12.00
CA LEU A 182 -17.84 -23.36 -11.56
C LEU A 182 -19.32 -23.66 -11.37
N GLN A 183 -19.89 -23.17 -10.28
CA GLN A 183 -21.32 -23.22 -10.02
C GLN A 183 -21.83 -21.80 -9.70
N THR A 184 -22.88 -21.35 -10.38
CA THR A 184 -23.59 -20.12 -10.02
C THR A 184 -24.72 -20.44 -9.05
N VAL A 185 -24.84 -19.66 -7.99
CA VAL A 185 -25.92 -19.80 -7.01
C VAL A 185 -27.21 -19.24 -7.60
N ILE A 186 -28.23 -20.09 -7.70
CA ILE A 186 -29.53 -19.71 -8.27
C ILE A 186 -30.51 -19.28 -7.17
N PRO A 187 -31.55 -18.48 -7.48
CA PRO A 187 -32.58 -18.12 -6.50
C PRO A 187 -33.22 -19.36 -5.87
N GLY A 188 -33.38 -19.36 -4.53
CA GLY A 188 -33.97 -20.46 -3.77
C GLY A 188 -33.05 -21.64 -3.49
N ASP A 189 -31.79 -21.60 -3.94
CA ASP A 189 -30.80 -22.64 -3.67
C ASP A 189 -30.20 -22.48 -2.27
N ASP A 190 -30.99 -22.77 -1.23
CA ASP A 190 -30.51 -22.68 0.15
C ASP A 190 -29.69 -23.89 0.57
N SER A 191 -28.71 -23.66 1.45
CA SER A 191 -27.94 -24.71 2.11
C SER A 191 -27.36 -24.17 3.42
N PRO A 192 -27.52 -24.89 4.55
CA PRO A 192 -26.72 -24.58 5.73
C PRO A 192 -25.22 -24.75 5.41
N PRO A 193 -24.32 -24.19 6.24
CA PRO A 193 -22.88 -24.39 6.08
C PRO A 193 -22.54 -25.87 5.91
N ALA A 194 -22.02 -26.24 4.75
CA ALA A 194 -21.65 -27.62 4.42
C ALA A 194 -20.30 -27.68 3.70
N GLU A 195 -19.58 -28.77 3.90
CA GLU A 195 -18.31 -29.02 3.20
C GLU A 195 -18.53 -29.32 1.71
N ILE A 196 -17.50 -29.06 0.92
CA ILE A 196 -17.41 -29.52 -0.47
C ILE A 196 -16.80 -30.90 -0.46
N ALA A 197 -17.53 -31.89 -0.97
CA ALA A 197 -16.98 -33.21 -1.23
C ALA A 197 -16.43 -33.26 -2.66
N CYS A 198 -15.16 -33.62 -2.83
CA CYS A 198 -14.52 -33.80 -4.13
C CYS A 198 -13.98 -35.22 -4.26
N ARG A 199 -14.16 -35.84 -5.44
CA ARG A 199 -13.69 -37.20 -5.70
C ARG A 199 -13.10 -37.37 -7.09
N VAL A 200 -12.17 -38.31 -7.21
CA VAL A 200 -11.70 -38.86 -8.50
C VAL A 200 -12.04 -40.33 -8.62
N LYS A 201 -12.28 -40.79 -9.84
CA LYS A 201 -12.64 -42.17 -10.16
C LYS A 201 -11.78 -42.77 -11.27
N SER A 202 -11.54 -44.07 -11.17
CA SER A 202 -10.93 -44.90 -12.21
C SER A 202 -11.55 -46.30 -12.16
N GLY A 203 -12.49 -46.59 -13.06
CA GLY A 203 -13.29 -47.83 -13.01
C GLY A 203 -14.08 -47.92 -11.70
N TRP A 204 -13.87 -48.99 -10.93
CA TRP A 204 -14.51 -49.23 -9.63
C TRP A 204 -13.80 -48.55 -8.45
N SER A 205 -12.60 -47.99 -8.67
CA SER A 205 -11.83 -47.32 -7.61
C SER A 205 -12.18 -45.83 -7.52
N SER A 206 -12.22 -45.30 -6.30
CA SER A 206 -12.42 -43.87 -6.05
C SER A 206 -11.62 -43.38 -4.85
N ALA A 207 -11.17 -42.14 -4.90
CA ALA A 207 -10.66 -41.41 -3.74
C ALA A 207 -11.50 -40.14 -3.55
N GLN A 208 -11.80 -39.79 -2.30
CA GLN A 208 -12.63 -38.64 -1.95
C GLN A 208 -12.03 -37.90 -0.75
N ALA A 209 -12.15 -36.58 -0.77
CA ALA A 209 -11.80 -35.71 0.35
C ALA A 209 -12.80 -34.55 0.45
N PHE A 210 -12.68 -33.76 1.51
CA PHE A 210 -13.60 -32.67 1.84
C PHE A 210 -12.84 -31.35 2.00
N SER A 211 -13.50 -30.24 1.67
CA SER A 211 -12.94 -28.90 1.89
C SER A 211 -12.85 -28.58 3.38
N ARG A 212 -11.83 -27.81 3.75
CA ARG A 212 -11.74 -27.22 5.10
C ARG A 212 -12.78 -26.12 5.31
N GLY A 213 -13.01 -25.29 4.29
CA GLY A 213 -14.03 -24.26 4.32
C GLY A 213 -15.41 -24.86 4.07
N ARG A 214 -16.41 -24.41 4.83
CA ARG A 214 -17.82 -24.74 4.62
C ARG A 214 -18.53 -23.63 3.85
N VAL A 215 -19.42 -23.99 2.96
CA VAL A 215 -20.21 -23.01 2.19
C VAL A 215 -21.66 -23.06 2.64
N ALA A 216 -22.19 -21.90 3.03
CA ALA A 216 -23.61 -21.67 3.19
C ALA A 216 -24.15 -20.96 1.95
N LEU A 217 -25.35 -21.33 1.53
CA LEU A 217 -26.11 -20.61 0.52
C LEU A 217 -27.34 -20.00 1.18
N SER A 218 -27.54 -18.69 1.01
CA SER A 218 -28.63 -17.95 1.65
C SER A 218 -29.46 -17.16 0.65
N SER A 219 -30.77 -17.43 0.64
CA SER A 219 -31.79 -16.73 -0.16
C SER A 219 -32.56 -15.66 0.63
N GLY A 220 -32.47 -15.70 1.97
CA GLY A 220 -33.17 -14.76 2.85
C GLY A 220 -32.64 -13.32 2.76
N PRO A 221 -33.33 -12.32 3.32
CA PRO A 221 -32.85 -10.93 3.32
C PRO A 221 -31.45 -10.81 3.93
N PRO A 222 -30.54 -10.04 3.30
CA PRO A 222 -29.20 -9.85 3.83
C PRO A 222 -29.23 -9.13 5.19
N PRO A 223 -28.43 -9.59 6.17
CA PRO A 223 -28.24 -8.85 7.43
C PRO A 223 -27.72 -7.43 7.21
N VAL A 224 -28.01 -6.56 8.17
CA VAL A 224 -27.45 -5.20 8.23
C VAL A 224 -26.38 -5.19 9.31
N ALA A 225 -25.24 -4.61 9.00
CA ALA A 225 -24.13 -4.42 9.94
C ALA A 225 -23.94 -2.94 10.25
N ILE A 226 -23.55 -2.62 11.48
CA ILE A 226 -23.11 -1.27 11.88
C ILE A 226 -21.60 -1.23 12.02
N VAL A 227 -20.98 -0.20 11.45
CA VAL A 227 -19.53 -0.02 11.37
C VAL A 227 -18.96 0.48 12.70
N LYS A 228 -17.84 -0.09 13.14
CA LYS A 228 -17.05 0.36 14.30
C LYS A 228 -15.96 1.35 13.88
N SER A 229 -15.33 2.01 14.85
CA SER A 229 -14.23 2.94 14.59
C SER A 229 -13.03 2.23 13.98
N GLY A 230 -12.36 2.89 13.02
CA GLY A 230 -11.15 2.36 12.36
C GLY A 230 -11.39 1.32 11.27
N ALA A 231 -12.66 1.06 10.92
CA ALA A 231 -13.02 0.09 9.91
C ALA A 231 -12.47 0.43 8.52
N VAL A 232 -12.19 -0.61 7.74
CA VAL A 232 -11.68 -0.51 6.38
C VAL A 232 -12.60 -1.27 5.42
N LEU A 233 -13.05 -0.60 4.38
CA LEU A 233 -13.62 -1.25 3.21
C LEU A 233 -12.52 -1.60 2.22
N ARG A 234 -12.55 -2.82 1.69
CA ARG A 234 -11.56 -3.38 0.76
C ARG A 234 -12.18 -3.75 -0.58
N THR A 235 -11.36 -3.80 -1.62
CA THR A 235 -11.75 -4.22 -2.98
C THR A 235 -11.91 -5.73 -3.14
N GLY A 236 -11.43 -6.50 -2.16
CA GLY A 236 -11.52 -7.95 -2.09
C GLY A 236 -11.16 -8.43 -0.68
N PRO A 237 -11.42 -9.70 -0.32
CA PRO A 237 -11.04 -10.24 0.97
C PRO A 237 -9.51 -10.13 1.16
N GLY A 238 -9.04 -9.45 2.20
CA GLY A 238 -7.62 -9.22 2.47
C GLY A 238 -6.87 -8.39 1.40
N ASN A 239 -7.59 -7.78 0.45
CA ASN A 239 -7.01 -7.05 -0.67
C ASN A 239 -6.95 -5.52 -0.41
N GLY A 240 -6.75 -4.76 -1.48
CA GLY A 240 -6.57 -3.31 -1.48
C GLY A 240 -7.68 -2.54 -0.76
N TYR A 241 -7.30 -1.38 -0.22
CA TYR A 241 -8.20 -0.47 0.47
C TYR A 241 -9.10 0.24 -0.55
N MET A 242 -10.38 0.35 -0.26
CA MET A 242 -11.39 1.05 -1.06
C MET A 242 -11.85 2.34 -0.38
N ALA A 243 -12.27 2.26 0.89
CA ALA A 243 -12.78 3.40 1.64
C ALA A 243 -12.65 3.18 3.16
N PHE A 244 -12.81 4.25 3.93
CA PHE A 244 -12.73 4.23 5.40
C PHE A 244 -14.07 4.69 5.98
N PRO A 245 -15.07 3.80 6.08
CA PRO A 245 -16.40 4.19 6.54
C PRO A 245 -16.35 4.65 8.01
N PRO A 246 -16.98 5.79 8.36
CA PRO A 246 -17.04 6.22 9.75
C PRO A 246 -17.85 5.26 10.64
N ALA A 247 -17.54 5.27 11.93
CA ALA A 247 -18.32 4.54 12.93
C ALA A 247 -19.80 4.95 12.91
N GLY A 248 -20.68 3.97 13.06
CA GLY A 248 -22.14 4.14 13.04
C GLY A 248 -22.77 4.07 11.65
N VAL A 249 -21.99 4.03 10.57
CA VAL A 249 -22.52 3.76 9.22
C VAL A 249 -23.11 2.35 9.18
N ARG A 250 -24.29 2.21 8.56
CA ARG A 250 -24.92 0.90 8.32
C ARG A 250 -24.58 0.38 6.92
N LEU A 251 -24.33 -0.92 6.80
CA LEU A 251 -23.99 -1.62 5.57
C LEU A 251 -24.84 -2.88 5.42
N VAL A 252 -25.21 -3.25 4.19
CA VAL A 252 -25.91 -4.50 3.90
C VAL A 252 -24.88 -5.59 3.61
N THR A 253 -24.88 -6.68 4.37
CA THR A 253 -23.96 -7.80 4.13
C THR A 253 -24.48 -8.67 2.97
N ALA A 254 -23.74 -8.73 1.88
CA ALA A 254 -24.10 -9.47 0.66
C ALA A 254 -23.44 -10.87 0.59
N GLY A 255 -22.77 -11.31 1.65
CA GLY A 255 -22.09 -12.61 1.71
C GLY A 255 -20.90 -12.58 2.66
N ARG A 256 -20.12 -13.65 2.68
CA ARG A 256 -18.97 -13.80 3.57
C ARG A 256 -17.87 -14.65 2.95
N ALA A 257 -16.62 -14.32 3.23
CA ALA A 257 -15.47 -15.15 2.95
C ALA A 257 -14.50 -15.08 4.14
N GLY A 258 -14.31 -16.21 4.82
CA GLY A 258 -13.55 -16.31 6.06
C GLY A 258 -14.08 -15.35 7.13
N ASN A 259 -13.22 -14.42 7.57
CA ASN A 259 -13.56 -13.42 8.58
C ASN A 259 -14.04 -12.10 7.98
N GLU A 260 -14.27 -12.01 6.67
CA GLU A 260 -14.71 -10.77 6.03
C GLU A 260 -16.12 -10.91 5.46
N PHE A 261 -16.97 -9.91 5.72
CA PHE A 261 -18.25 -9.76 5.07
C PHE A 261 -18.07 -9.07 3.73
N LYS A 262 -18.71 -9.62 2.70
CA LYS A 262 -19.01 -8.89 1.47
C LYS A 262 -20.13 -7.91 1.80
N VAL A 263 -20.03 -6.65 1.38
CA VAL A 263 -21.06 -5.63 1.61
C VAL A 263 -21.48 -5.00 0.29
N SER A 264 -22.77 -4.74 0.13
CA SER A 264 -23.29 -3.96 -1.00
C SER A 264 -23.20 -2.47 -0.68
N LEU A 265 -22.58 -1.71 -1.58
CA LEU A 265 -22.45 -0.25 -1.50
C LEU A 265 -23.36 0.45 -2.52
N SER A 266 -23.62 -0.21 -3.65
CA SER A 266 -24.62 0.16 -4.66
C SER A 266 -25.03 -1.10 -5.44
N ALA A 267 -25.95 -0.96 -6.41
CA ALA A 267 -26.35 -2.07 -7.27
C ALA A 267 -25.20 -2.65 -8.14
N SER A 268 -24.10 -1.91 -8.33
CA SER A 268 -22.95 -2.34 -9.15
C SER A 268 -21.61 -2.28 -8.42
N LEU A 269 -21.62 -2.02 -7.11
CA LEU A 269 -20.39 -1.92 -6.33
C LEU A 269 -20.55 -2.64 -5.00
N GLU A 270 -19.58 -3.52 -4.73
CA GLU A 270 -19.43 -4.26 -3.49
C GLU A 270 -18.08 -3.92 -2.87
N GLY A 271 -18.00 -4.09 -1.55
CA GLY A 271 -16.74 -4.00 -0.80
C GLY A 271 -16.62 -5.15 0.19
N TRP A 272 -15.49 -5.23 0.87
CA TRP A 272 -15.22 -6.24 1.89
C TRP A 272 -14.81 -5.57 3.20
N ILE A 273 -15.33 -6.07 4.31
CA ILE A 273 -15.05 -5.53 5.65
C ILE A 273 -14.82 -6.67 6.65
N ASP A 274 -13.82 -6.52 7.52
CA ASP A 274 -13.53 -7.51 8.55
C ASP A 274 -14.71 -7.60 9.53
N ALA A 275 -15.10 -8.82 9.90
CA ALA A 275 -16.18 -9.07 10.84
C ALA A 275 -15.92 -8.43 12.21
N LYS A 276 -14.65 -8.25 12.61
CA LYS A 276 -14.31 -7.55 13.85
C LYS A 276 -14.66 -6.06 13.80
N ASP A 277 -14.64 -5.46 12.61
CA ASP A 277 -14.84 -4.03 12.36
C ASP A 277 -16.33 -3.64 12.26
N VAL A 278 -17.23 -4.62 12.37
CA VAL A 278 -18.67 -4.42 12.34
C VAL A 278 -19.39 -5.18 13.45
N GLU A 279 -20.65 -4.83 13.67
CA GLU A 279 -21.58 -5.59 14.50
C GLU A 279 -22.85 -5.86 13.67
N LEU A 280 -23.31 -7.11 13.65
CA LEU A 280 -24.56 -7.44 12.96
C LEU A 280 -25.75 -6.97 13.80
N LEU A 281 -26.69 -6.26 13.16
CA LEU A 281 -27.93 -5.82 13.77
C LEU A 281 -28.98 -6.94 13.76
N PRO A 282 -30.03 -6.85 14.60
CA PRO A 282 -31.06 -7.89 14.68
C PRO A 282 -31.69 -8.23 13.32
N PRO A 283 -32.03 -9.51 13.06
CA PRO A 283 -32.75 -9.91 11.86
C PRO A 283 -34.03 -9.08 11.64
N GLY A 284 -34.29 -8.69 10.39
CA GLY A 284 -35.42 -7.82 10.04
C GLY A 284 -35.12 -6.32 10.13
N THR A 285 -33.91 -5.93 10.57
CA THR A 285 -33.45 -4.53 10.49
C THR A 285 -33.53 -4.04 9.03
N PRO A 286 -34.23 -2.93 8.73
CA PRO A 286 -34.31 -2.40 7.39
C PRO A 286 -32.94 -1.99 6.83
N ALA A 287 -32.69 -2.31 5.56
CA ALA A 287 -31.49 -1.88 4.86
C ALA A 287 -31.32 -0.34 4.91
N PRO A 288 -30.08 0.17 5.06
CA PRO A 288 -29.82 1.60 5.01
C PRO A 288 -30.27 2.19 3.69
N ARG A 289 -30.95 3.33 3.77
CA ARG A 289 -31.39 4.09 2.60
C ARG A 289 -31.38 5.57 2.95
N ALA A 290 -30.19 6.15 2.96
CA ALA A 290 -30.04 7.57 3.23
C ALA A 290 -30.62 8.40 2.08
N VAL A 291 -31.14 9.58 2.42
CA VAL A 291 -31.56 10.60 1.45
C VAL A 291 -30.58 11.77 1.52
N ALA A 292 -29.92 12.08 0.40
CA ALA A 292 -29.11 13.30 0.27
C ALA A 292 -30.01 14.48 -0.06
N GLY A 293 -30.02 15.48 0.82
CA GLY A 293 -30.82 16.69 0.71
C GLY A 293 -30.01 17.90 0.22
N ALA A 294 -30.32 19.08 0.77
CA ALA A 294 -29.66 20.32 0.38
C ALA A 294 -28.13 20.25 0.54
N VAL A 295 -27.44 20.86 -0.43
CA VAL A 295 -25.99 21.06 -0.42
C VAL A 295 -25.70 22.54 -0.19
N ASN A 296 -24.86 22.84 0.79
CA ASN A 296 -24.37 24.20 1.03
C ASN A 296 -22.87 24.25 0.76
N VAL A 297 -22.43 25.26 0.02
CA VAL A 297 -21.04 25.53 -0.31
C VAL A 297 -20.67 26.87 0.31
N THR A 298 -19.84 26.83 1.35
CA THR A 298 -19.48 28.02 2.13
C THR A 298 -17.98 28.24 2.12
N SER A 299 -17.56 29.51 2.07
CA SER A 299 -16.16 29.88 2.28
C SER A 299 -15.76 29.64 3.74
N ALA A 300 -14.57 29.07 3.95
CA ALA A 300 -13.93 28.89 5.25
C ALA A 300 -12.48 29.38 5.16
N GLY A 301 -12.30 30.68 4.95
CA GLY A 301 -10.98 31.28 4.73
C GLY A 301 -10.37 30.80 3.41
N PRO A 302 -9.19 30.14 3.41
CA PRO A 302 -8.59 29.57 2.20
C PRO A 302 -9.24 28.24 1.76
N ALA A 303 -10.32 27.77 2.39
CA ALA A 303 -10.99 26.52 2.02
C ALA A 303 -12.42 26.75 1.54
N SER A 304 -12.93 25.83 0.71
CA SER A 304 -14.37 25.63 0.53
C SER A 304 -14.85 24.53 1.44
N VAL A 305 -16.06 24.67 1.96
CA VAL A 305 -16.75 23.59 2.69
C VAL A 305 -18.02 23.23 1.95
N VAL A 306 -18.07 22.01 1.43
CA VAL A 306 -19.26 21.40 0.83
C VAL A 306 -19.97 20.58 1.90
N ARG A 307 -21.14 21.02 2.33
CA ARG A 307 -21.98 20.31 3.32
C ARG A 307 -23.14 19.65 2.62
N VAL A 308 -23.23 18.33 2.72
CA VAL A 308 -24.37 17.54 2.23
C VAL A 308 -25.24 17.15 3.41
N SER A 309 -26.50 17.54 3.41
CA SER A 309 -27.47 17.09 4.42
C SER A 309 -27.88 15.65 4.13
N LEU A 310 -27.84 14.76 5.12
CA LEU A 310 -28.25 13.36 4.96
C LEU A 310 -29.27 12.98 6.04
N SER A 311 -30.19 12.07 5.71
CA SER A 311 -31.12 11.50 6.69
C SER A 311 -30.44 10.56 7.69
N GLU A 312 -29.32 9.94 7.30
CA GLU A 312 -28.45 9.12 8.14
C GLU A 312 -27.02 9.12 7.58
N LYS A 313 -26.02 8.75 8.40
CA LYS A 313 -24.62 8.63 7.95
C LYS A 313 -24.48 7.50 6.93
N VAL A 314 -23.67 7.75 5.91
CA VAL A 314 -23.34 6.79 4.86
C VAL A 314 -21.84 6.57 4.74
N ALA A 315 -21.45 5.42 4.20
CA ALA A 315 -20.11 5.24 3.65
C ALA A 315 -19.96 6.18 2.44
N PHE A 316 -18.75 6.71 2.26
CA PHE A 316 -18.43 7.59 1.15
C PHE A 316 -17.01 7.35 0.65
N ALA A 317 -16.75 7.79 -0.58
CA ALA A 317 -15.42 7.88 -1.16
C ALA A 317 -15.22 9.30 -1.72
N VAL A 318 -13.98 9.79 -1.63
CA VAL A 318 -13.56 11.02 -2.30
C VAL A 318 -12.48 10.61 -3.29
N ASP A 319 -12.81 10.70 -4.57
CA ASP A 319 -11.96 10.28 -5.68
C ASP A 319 -11.58 11.50 -6.54
N ASP A 320 -10.48 11.37 -7.25
CA ASP A 320 -10.13 12.31 -8.31
C ASP A 320 -10.97 12.06 -9.57
N SER A 321 -11.33 13.14 -10.25
CA SER A 321 -11.93 13.05 -11.57
C SER A 321 -10.87 12.90 -12.66
N GLN A 322 -11.25 12.30 -13.80
CA GLN A 322 -10.48 12.42 -15.04
C GLN A 322 -10.55 13.84 -15.61
N GLU A 323 -11.52 14.65 -15.17
CA GLU A 323 -11.61 16.07 -15.49
C GLU A 323 -10.68 16.88 -14.56
N PRO A 324 -9.71 17.65 -15.12
CA PRO A 324 -8.82 18.47 -14.32
C PRO A 324 -9.57 19.46 -13.42
N GLY A 325 -9.18 19.54 -12.16
CA GLY A 325 -9.77 20.48 -11.19
C GLY A 325 -11.15 20.07 -10.68
N THR A 326 -11.54 18.79 -10.79
CA THR A 326 -12.81 18.28 -10.25
C THR A 326 -12.57 17.22 -9.18
N VAL A 327 -13.19 17.40 -8.02
CA VAL A 327 -13.23 16.44 -6.90
C VAL A 327 -14.55 15.68 -6.94
N ILE A 328 -14.51 14.35 -6.83
CA ILE A 328 -15.71 13.50 -6.84
C ILE A 328 -15.99 13.02 -5.42
N LEU A 329 -17.13 13.42 -4.86
CA LEU A 329 -17.68 12.84 -3.64
C LEU A 329 -18.77 11.83 -3.99
N ARG A 330 -18.58 10.57 -3.61
CA ARG A 330 -19.56 9.49 -3.80
C ARG A 330 -20.13 9.03 -2.48
N LEU A 331 -21.45 8.95 -2.41
CA LEU A 331 -22.23 8.54 -1.25
C LEU A 331 -22.90 7.20 -1.54
N PHE A 332 -22.63 6.20 -0.70
CA PHE A 332 -23.15 4.83 -0.86
C PHE A 332 -24.43 4.61 -0.05
N ASN A 333 -25.23 3.62 -0.44
CA ASN A 333 -26.58 3.35 0.11
C ASN A 333 -27.45 4.62 0.21
N CYS A 334 -27.36 5.49 -0.82
CA CYS A 334 -27.95 6.83 -0.81
C CYS A 334 -28.83 7.08 -2.05
N VAL A 335 -29.93 7.83 -1.85
CA VAL A 335 -30.82 8.35 -2.90
C VAL A 335 -30.80 9.87 -2.88
N GLY A 336 -30.73 10.48 -4.06
CA GLY A 336 -30.70 11.94 -4.19
C GLY A 336 -32.08 12.57 -4.10
N HIS A 337 -32.22 13.56 -3.23
CA HIS A 337 -33.34 14.52 -3.16
C HIS A 337 -32.75 15.94 -2.99
N ILE A 338 -31.78 16.27 -3.85
CA ILE A 338 -31.04 17.51 -3.80
C ILE A 338 -31.78 18.56 -4.64
N ASN A 339 -32.69 19.30 -3.99
CA ASN A 339 -33.44 20.37 -4.64
C ASN A 339 -32.69 21.71 -4.66
N TRP A 340 -31.71 21.87 -3.76
CA TRP A 340 -30.96 23.12 -3.59
C TRP A 340 -29.47 22.84 -3.46
N ILE A 341 -28.69 23.57 -4.25
CA ILE A 341 -27.26 23.77 -4.04
C ILE A 341 -27.08 25.27 -3.83
N VAL A 342 -26.72 25.65 -2.61
CA VAL A 342 -26.58 27.05 -2.20
C VAL A 342 -25.11 27.39 -2.08
N TYR A 343 -24.67 28.41 -2.80
CA TYR A 343 -23.32 28.95 -2.69
C TYR A 343 -23.36 30.24 -1.87
N ASP A 344 -22.47 30.33 -0.90
CA ASP A 344 -22.16 31.59 -0.25
C ASP A 344 -21.59 32.56 -1.30
N SER A 345 -22.06 33.81 -1.29
CA SER A 345 -21.53 34.89 -2.11
C SER A 345 -20.01 35.14 -1.94
N ALA A 346 -19.45 34.75 -0.80
CA ALA A 346 -18.01 34.83 -0.52
C ALA A 346 -17.20 33.63 -1.02
N GLU A 347 -17.84 32.57 -1.53
CA GLU A 347 -17.18 31.38 -2.07
C GLU A 347 -16.41 31.72 -3.37
N LYS A 348 -15.14 31.30 -3.43
CA LYS A 348 -14.20 31.63 -4.53
C LYS A 348 -13.33 30.46 -4.96
N PHE A 349 -13.40 29.32 -4.32
CA PHE A 349 -12.55 28.16 -4.57
C PHE A 349 -13.32 27.05 -5.31
N ALA A 350 -14.50 26.68 -4.84
CA ALA A 350 -15.41 25.80 -5.58
C ALA A 350 -16.22 26.61 -6.60
N GLN A 351 -16.05 26.29 -7.89
CA GLN A 351 -16.78 26.93 -8.99
C GLN A 351 -18.21 26.42 -9.10
N GLU A 352 -18.38 25.10 -9.06
CA GLU A 352 -19.65 24.44 -9.33
C GLU A 352 -19.70 23.06 -8.66
N VAL A 353 -20.85 22.70 -8.14
CA VAL A 353 -21.22 21.38 -7.66
C VAL A 353 -22.35 20.89 -8.55
N ARG A 354 -22.09 19.77 -9.24
CA ARG A 354 -23.10 19.02 -9.98
C ARG A 354 -23.37 17.72 -9.25
N TRP A 355 -24.60 17.23 -9.31
CA TRP A 355 -24.92 15.95 -8.72
C TRP A 355 -25.69 15.05 -9.69
N ARG A 356 -25.58 13.74 -9.49
CA ARG A 356 -26.41 12.74 -10.18
C ARG A 356 -26.60 11.50 -9.31
N GLN A 357 -27.71 10.79 -9.55
CA GLN A 357 -27.86 9.40 -9.11
C GLN A 357 -27.07 8.51 -10.08
N GLU A 358 -25.86 8.08 -9.71
CA GLU A 358 -24.98 7.30 -10.59
C GLU A 358 -25.51 5.88 -10.81
N ALA A 359 -26.03 5.27 -9.73
CA ALA A 359 -26.67 3.97 -9.73
C ALA A 359 -27.68 3.92 -8.58
N THR A 360 -28.48 2.85 -8.52
CA THR A 360 -29.29 2.56 -7.32
C THR A 360 -28.38 2.49 -6.10
N GLY A 361 -28.66 3.33 -5.11
CA GLY A 361 -27.87 3.44 -3.88
C GLY A 361 -26.57 4.25 -4.00
N ALA A 362 -26.29 4.89 -5.13
CA ALA A 362 -25.10 5.73 -5.29
C ALA A 362 -25.46 7.16 -5.77
N VAL A 363 -25.18 8.15 -4.92
CA VAL A 363 -25.23 9.58 -5.29
C VAL A 363 -23.81 10.08 -5.47
N VAL A 364 -23.56 10.80 -6.56
CA VAL A 364 -22.25 11.41 -6.85
C VAL A 364 -22.41 12.92 -6.94
N LEU A 365 -21.52 13.64 -6.26
CA LEU A 365 -21.32 15.08 -6.38
C LEU A 365 -19.97 15.33 -7.05
N ALA A 366 -19.97 16.00 -8.20
CA ALA A 366 -18.78 16.49 -8.88
C ALA A 366 -18.58 17.96 -8.52
N ILE A 367 -17.50 18.25 -7.79
CA ILE A 367 -17.16 19.58 -7.30
C ILE A 367 -16.02 20.12 -8.15
N ARG A 368 -16.36 20.98 -9.10
CA ARG A 368 -15.42 21.66 -9.97
C ARG A 368 -14.83 22.87 -9.25
N LEU A 369 -13.51 22.97 -9.26
CA LEU A 369 -12.76 24.08 -8.69
C LEU A 369 -12.56 25.18 -9.74
N ASN A 370 -12.35 26.42 -9.28
CA ASN A 370 -11.98 27.51 -10.18
C ASN A 370 -10.63 27.23 -10.87
N ALA A 371 -10.43 27.80 -12.07
CA ALA A 371 -9.27 27.49 -12.91
C ALA A 371 -7.91 27.89 -12.28
N ASP A 372 -7.92 28.87 -11.38
CA ASP A 372 -6.77 29.34 -10.60
C ASP A 372 -6.61 28.61 -9.26
N ALA A 373 -7.59 27.80 -8.85
CA ALA A 373 -7.55 27.02 -7.63
C ALA A 373 -6.52 25.88 -7.73
N THR A 374 -5.94 25.53 -6.58
CA THR A 374 -5.16 24.30 -6.43
C THR A 374 -5.66 23.57 -5.20
N LEU A 375 -6.10 22.34 -5.41
CA LEU A 375 -6.48 21.44 -4.33
C LEU A 375 -5.21 21.02 -3.59
N TRP A 376 -5.04 21.56 -2.39
CA TRP A 376 -3.92 21.22 -1.52
C TRP A 376 -4.23 19.96 -0.71
N GLY A 377 -5.47 19.84 -0.29
CA GLY A 377 -5.96 18.65 0.39
C GLY A 377 -7.44 18.72 0.65
N TRP A 378 -7.97 17.64 1.20
CA TRP A 378 -9.36 17.55 1.58
C TRP A 378 -9.54 16.75 2.87
N GLN A 379 -10.60 17.07 3.61
CA GLN A 379 -11.00 16.33 4.79
C GLN A 379 -12.51 16.18 4.84
N ALA A 380 -12.97 14.94 5.03
CA ALA A 380 -14.38 14.63 5.16
C ALA A 380 -14.71 14.25 6.61
N THR A 381 -15.69 14.93 7.20
CA THR A 381 -16.14 14.72 8.59
C THR A 381 -17.65 14.80 8.69
N TYR A 382 -18.24 14.23 9.75
CA TYR A 382 -19.66 14.32 10.01
C TYR A 382 -19.95 15.29 11.15
N GLU A 383 -20.95 16.15 10.97
CA GLU A 383 -21.60 16.95 12.03
C GLU A 383 -23.07 16.53 12.11
N GLY A 384 -23.42 15.73 13.13
CA GLY A 384 -24.68 14.97 13.11
C GLY A 384 -24.72 14.02 11.92
N ASN A 385 -25.74 14.17 11.06
CA ASN A 385 -25.84 13.45 9.78
C ASN A 385 -25.34 14.28 8.59
N SER A 386 -24.92 15.53 8.78
CA SER A 386 -24.37 16.32 7.67
C SER A 386 -22.94 15.90 7.39
N LEU A 387 -22.65 15.49 6.15
CA LEU A 387 -21.29 15.24 5.69
C LEU A 387 -20.67 16.58 5.27
N LYS A 388 -19.61 16.97 5.98
CA LYS A 388 -18.77 18.14 5.70
C LYS A 388 -17.53 17.70 4.94
N LEU A 389 -17.41 18.09 3.67
CA LEU A 389 -16.19 17.96 2.88
C LEU A 389 -15.50 19.32 2.81
N GLU A 390 -14.38 19.44 3.50
CA GLU A 390 -13.50 20.61 3.45
C GLU A 390 -12.47 20.41 2.33
N LEU A 391 -12.41 21.36 1.40
CA LEU A 391 -11.48 21.41 0.28
C LEU A 391 -10.50 22.57 0.52
N ARG A 392 -9.24 22.25 0.76
CA ARG A 392 -8.21 23.21 1.17
C ARG A 392 -7.46 23.75 -0.04
N SER A 393 -7.31 25.06 -0.10
CA SER A 393 -6.43 25.69 -1.11
C SER A 393 -4.96 25.64 -0.70
N ALA A 394 -4.10 25.87 -1.69
CA ALA A 394 -2.68 26.05 -1.47
C ALA A 394 -2.40 27.24 -0.52
N PRO A 395 -1.42 27.13 0.37
CA PRO A 395 -1.13 28.17 1.34
C PRO A 395 -0.55 29.42 0.65
N ALA A 396 -0.77 30.60 1.22
CA ALA A 396 -0.25 31.86 0.69
C ALA A 396 1.25 31.99 0.98
N LEU A 397 2.10 32.04 -0.06
CA LEU A 397 3.55 31.94 0.09
C LEU A 397 4.22 33.32 0.20
N ALA A 398 5.32 33.39 0.95
CA ALA A 398 6.11 34.61 1.09
C ALA A 398 6.84 34.97 -0.23
N GLU A 399 6.89 36.27 -0.53
CA GLU A 399 7.62 36.77 -1.69
C GLU A 399 9.14 36.84 -1.42
N PRO A 400 9.99 36.70 -2.46
CA PRO A 400 11.43 36.90 -2.33
C PRO A 400 11.77 38.26 -1.70
N PRO A 401 12.86 38.35 -0.91
CA PRO A 401 13.92 37.35 -0.73
C PRO A 401 13.62 36.27 0.33
N ALA A 402 12.43 36.25 0.93
CA ALA A 402 12.08 35.20 1.89
C ALA A 402 11.96 33.82 1.21
N SER A 403 12.31 32.76 1.94
CA SER A 403 12.08 31.38 1.50
C SER A 403 10.57 31.10 1.39
N ALA A 404 10.17 30.31 0.40
CA ALA A 404 8.78 29.85 0.30
C ALA A 404 8.37 28.94 1.48
N LEU A 405 9.34 28.41 2.24
CA LEU A 405 9.11 27.66 3.47
C LEU A 405 8.80 28.53 4.70
N ALA A 406 9.04 29.85 4.62
CA ALA A 406 8.89 30.75 5.76
C ALA A 406 7.44 30.72 6.31
N GLY A 407 7.30 30.44 7.60
CA GLY A 407 6.02 30.35 8.30
C GLY A 407 5.13 29.19 7.84
N ARG A 408 5.67 28.15 7.18
CA ARG A 408 4.92 26.96 6.75
C ARG A 408 4.97 25.86 7.79
N ALA A 409 3.81 25.26 8.07
CA ALA A 409 3.69 24.16 9.01
C ALA A 409 4.03 22.83 8.33
N ILE A 410 5.25 22.33 8.51
CA ILE A 410 5.73 21.13 7.83
C ILE A 410 5.76 19.96 8.81
N ILE A 411 4.92 18.96 8.58
CA ILE A 411 4.91 17.75 9.40
C ILE A 411 6.04 16.83 8.92
N VAL A 412 6.94 16.49 9.83
CA VAL A 412 8.04 15.56 9.59
C VAL A 412 7.76 14.32 10.42
N ASP A 413 7.62 13.17 9.77
CA ASP A 413 7.28 11.92 10.42
C ASP A 413 8.48 10.96 10.40
N PRO A 414 9.22 10.80 11.51
CA PRO A 414 10.21 9.75 11.59
C PRO A 414 9.51 8.40 11.64
N GLY A 415 9.70 7.60 10.59
CA GLY A 415 9.13 6.26 10.47
C GLY A 415 9.45 5.37 11.67
N HIS A 416 8.55 4.43 11.95
CA HIS A 416 8.67 3.44 13.05
C HIS A 416 8.67 4.03 14.48
N SER A 417 8.57 3.14 15.46
CA SER A 417 8.51 3.44 16.90
C SER A 417 8.94 2.20 17.70
N PRO A 418 9.20 2.29 19.02
CA PRO A 418 9.76 1.17 19.79
C PRO A 418 9.02 -0.18 19.63
N SER A 419 7.69 -0.17 19.48
CA SER A 419 6.91 -1.39 19.29
C SER A 419 7.19 -2.12 17.98
N SER A 420 7.67 -1.44 16.94
CA SER A 420 8.02 -2.06 15.66
C SER A 420 9.45 -2.62 15.63
N ALA A 421 10.32 -2.20 16.57
CA ALA A 421 11.74 -2.59 16.61
C ALA A 421 12.01 -4.11 16.47
N PRO A 422 11.20 -5.03 17.04
CA PRO A 422 11.41 -6.47 16.85
C PRO A 422 11.22 -6.95 15.39
N THR A 423 10.50 -6.21 14.57
CA THR A 423 10.19 -6.56 13.18
C THR A 423 10.71 -5.54 12.18
N ASP A 424 11.48 -4.55 12.66
CA ASP A 424 11.97 -3.44 11.86
C ASP A 424 13.17 -3.86 11.00
N ALA A 425 13.41 -3.13 9.93
CA ALA A 425 14.63 -3.31 9.17
C ALA A 425 15.85 -2.97 10.03
N ALA A 426 16.90 -3.78 9.90
CA ALA A 426 18.17 -3.56 10.57
C ALA A 426 19.32 -3.60 9.57
N GLY A 427 20.35 -2.81 9.84
CA GLY A 427 21.59 -2.86 9.07
C GLY A 427 22.52 -3.99 9.53
N PRO A 428 23.52 -4.35 8.70
CA PRO A 428 24.55 -5.34 9.03
C PRO A 428 25.26 -5.16 10.38
N LEU A 429 25.46 -3.92 10.84
CA LEU A 429 26.07 -3.59 12.13
C LEU A 429 25.05 -3.42 13.27
N GLY A 430 23.78 -3.73 13.02
CA GLY A 430 22.71 -3.63 14.02
C GLY A 430 22.01 -2.27 14.08
N THR A 431 22.27 -1.36 13.13
CA THR A 431 21.58 -0.08 13.06
C THR A 431 20.08 -0.31 12.86
N ARG A 432 19.23 0.24 13.71
CA ARG A 432 17.77 0.10 13.60
C ARG A 432 17.21 1.18 12.69
N GLU A 433 16.24 0.84 11.84
CA GLU A 433 15.62 1.81 10.93
C GLU A 433 15.00 2.99 11.69
N MET A 434 14.27 2.72 12.79
CA MET A 434 13.69 3.79 13.63
C MET A 434 14.70 4.85 14.10
N ASP A 435 15.94 4.45 14.40
CA ASP A 435 16.99 5.36 14.87
C ASP A 435 17.51 6.22 13.72
N ALA A 436 17.75 5.59 12.56
CA ALA A 436 18.20 6.28 11.35
C ALA A 436 17.14 7.29 10.87
N ASN A 437 15.87 6.87 10.86
CA ASN A 437 14.72 7.70 10.49
C ASN A 437 14.60 8.91 11.42
N PHE A 438 14.70 8.70 12.74
CA PHE A 438 14.66 9.78 13.73
C PHE A 438 15.82 10.77 13.56
N ALA A 439 17.04 10.29 13.39
CA ALA A 439 18.20 11.15 13.22
C ALA A 439 18.12 12.00 11.93
N ILE A 440 17.65 11.43 10.81
CA ILE A 440 17.43 12.19 9.56
C ILE A 440 16.30 13.21 9.76
N ALA A 441 15.19 12.83 10.38
CA ALA A 441 14.06 13.73 10.64
C ALA A 441 14.45 14.94 11.52
N LYS A 442 15.32 14.74 12.53
CA LYS A 442 15.88 15.84 13.33
C LYS A 442 16.75 16.79 12.50
N ALA A 443 17.55 16.26 11.57
CA ALA A 443 18.31 17.09 10.64
C ALA A 443 17.39 17.88 9.69
N VAL A 444 16.30 17.28 9.21
CA VAL A 444 15.26 17.96 8.42
C VAL A 444 14.62 19.09 9.22
N GLU A 445 14.20 18.82 10.45
CA GLU A 445 13.62 19.82 11.37
C GLU A 445 14.57 21.01 11.56
N ALA A 446 15.85 20.77 11.85
CA ALA A 446 16.83 21.83 12.04
C ALA A 446 17.03 22.71 10.80
N LEU A 447 17.02 22.11 9.60
CA LEU A 447 17.12 22.84 8.34
C LEU A 447 15.84 23.63 8.02
N LEU A 448 14.67 23.07 8.30
CA LEU A 448 13.38 23.76 8.15
C LEU A 448 13.30 24.99 9.07
N LEU A 449 13.73 24.88 10.33
CA LEU A 449 13.81 26.01 11.26
C LEU A 449 14.73 27.11 10.73
N LYS A 450 15.90 26.76 10.17
CA LYS A 450 16.82 27.73 9.54
C LYS A 450 16.21 28.45 8.34
N LYS A 451 15.27 27.82 7.64
CA LYS A 451 14.50 28.40 6.53
C LYS A 451 13.28 29.22 6.99
N GLY A 452 13.09 29.36 8.30
CA GLY A 452 11.97 30.09 8.90
C GLY A 452 10.64 29.33 8.87
N ALA A 453 10.64 28.02 8.58
CA ALA A 453 9.45 27.19 8.67
C ALA A 453 9.07 26.88 10.13
N ALA A 454 7.88 26.31 10.30
CA ALA A 454 7.39 25.77 11.57
C ALA A 454 7.27 24.23 11.47
N PRO A 455 8.39 23.49 11.52
CA PRO A 455 8.34 22.03 11.46
C PRO A 455 7.69 21.45 12.72
N VAL A 456 6.98 20.34 12.56
CA VAL A 456 6.41 19.56 13.66
C VAL A 456 6.74 18.10 13.46
N LEU A 457 7.47 17.52 14.40
CA LEU A 457 7.72 16.07 14.41
C LEU A 457 6.47 15.34 14.90
N THR A 458 6.08 14.24 14.22
CA THR A 458 5.01 13.35 14.73
C THR A 458 5.41 12.68 16.04
N ARG A 459 6.72 12.52 16.27
CA ARG A 459 7.30 11.86 17.44
C ARG A 459 8.38 12.77 18.05
N PRO A 460 8.22 13.25 19.29
CA PRO A 460 9.12 14.26 19.85
C PRO A 460 10.48 13.69 20.32
N ALA A 461 10.56 12.39 20.61
CA ALA A 461 11.78 11.70 21.05
C ALA A 461 11.86 10.28 20.46
N ASN A 462 13.06 9.72 20.40
CA ASN A 462 13.33 8.45 19.73
C ASN A 462 12.77 7.21 20.45
N ASP A 463 12.35 7.34 21.70
CA ASP A 463 11.75 6.28 22.52
C ASP A 463 10.22 6.43 22.67
N VAL A 464 9.61 7.42 22.03
CA VAL A 464 8.15 7.62 22.09
C VAL A 464 7.45 6.66 21.15
N GLU A 465 6.36 6.05 21.62
CA GLU A 465 5.49 5.19 20.81
C GLU A 465 4.44 6.00 20.05
N ILE A 466 4.19 5.67 18.78
CA ILE A 466 3.12 6.32 18.00
C ILE A 466 2.61 5.42 16.87
N SER A 467 1.30 5.15 16.91
CA SER A 467 0.62 4.32 15.92
C SER A 467 0.43 5.04 14.56
N LEU A 468 0.23 4.27 13.48
CA LEU A 468 -0.03 4.83 12.15
C LEU A 468 -1.23 5.79 12.09
N PRO A 469 -2.41 5.50 12.70
CA PRO A 469 -3.51 6.45 12.74
C PRO A 469 -3.20 7.73 13.52
N GLU A 470 -2.38 7.62 14.57
CA GLU A 470 -2.03 8.76 15.41
C GLU A 470 -1.12 9.75 14.68
N ARG A 471 -0.18 9.26 13.87
CA ARG A 471 0.69 10.09 13.01
C ARG A 471 -0.12 11.00 12.09
N THR A 472 -1.14 10.44 11.42
CA THR A 472 -1.99 11.20 10.49
C THR A 472 -2.95 12.13 11.21
N ARG A 473 -3.50 11.71 12.37
CA ARG A 473 -4.34 12.57 13.21
C ARG A 473 -3.57 13.80 13.69
N LEU A 474 -2.37 13.60 14.24
CA LEU A 474 -1.51 14.68 14.73
C LEU A 474 -1.16 15.67 13.62
N ALA A 475 -0.83 15.17 12.42
CA ALA A 475 -0.53 16.01 11.26
C ALA A 475 -1.68 17.00 10.95
N VAL A 476 -2.93 16.53 10.99
CA VAL A 476 -4.11 17.38 10.77
C VAL A 476 -4.33 18.36 11.91
N GLU A 477 -4.28 17.89 13.16
CA GLU A 477 -4.55 18.72 14.34
C GLU A 477 -3.53 19.83 14.55
N LYS A 478 -2.29 19.61 14.11
CA LYS A 478 -1.22 20.62 14.15
C LYS A 478 -1.28 21.61 12.99
N GLY A 479 -2.31 21.52 12.13
CA GLY A 479 -2.49 22.42 10.99
C GLY A 479 -1.41 22.22 9.92
N GLY A 480 -0.93 20.98 9.73
CA GLY A 480 0.08 20.67 8.74
C GLY A 480 -0.31 21.09 7.33
N GLU A 481 0.61 21.76 6.64
CA GLU A 481 0.47 22.17 5.23
C GLU A 481 1.19 21.19 4.30
N LEU A 482 2.23 20.50 4.76
CA LEU A 482 2.92 19.43 4.03
C LEU A 482 3.27 18.32 5.00
N PHE A 483 3.29 17.08 4.52
CA PHE A 483 3.68 15.92 5.32
C PHE A 483 4.78 15.12 4.60
N VAL A 484 5.89 14.89 5.29
CA VAL A 484 7.00 14.06 4.82
C VAL A 484 7.32 12.99 5.87
N SER A 485 7.10 11.73 5.52
CA SER A 485 7.57 10.59 6.31
C SER A 485 8.96 10.16 5.84
N VAL A 486 9.86 9.94 6.79
CA VAL A 486 11.26 9.57 6.55
C VAL A 486 11.47 8.12 6.94
N HIS A 487 11.89 7.32 5.96
CA HIS A 487 12.10 5.88 6.06
C HIS A 487 13.41 5.45 5.41
N ASN A 488 13.81 4.20 5.66
CA ASN A 488 14.88 3.50 4.95
C ASN A 488 14.45 2.08 4.59
N ASN A 489 14.76 1.67 3.37
CA ASN A 489 14.16 0.53 2.72
C ASN A 489 14.81 -0.79 3.13
N ALA A 490 14.12 -1.90 2.87
CA ALA A 490 14.64 -3.26 2.93
C ALA A 490 13.98 -4.12 1.86
N LEU A 491 14.63 -5.21 1.44
CA LEU A 491 14.05 -6.13 0.47
C LEU A 491 13.32 -7.28 1.19
N PRO A 492 12.23 -7.80 0.59
CA PRO A 492 11.57 -8.99 1.11
C PRO A 492 12.38 -10.25 0.78
N ASP A 493 12.24 -11.27 1.62
CA ASP A 493 12.84 -12.60 1.47
C ASP A 493 12.73 -13.15 0.04
N GLY A 494 13.76 -13.85 -0.41
CA GLY A 494 13.87 -14.40 -1.75
C GLY A 494 14.13 -13.35 -2.84
N SER A 495 14.34 -12.08 -2.49
CA SER A 495 14.70 -11.04 -3.46
C SER A 495 16.21 -10.87 -3.56
N ASN A 496 16.77 -11.07 -4.76
CA ASN A 496 18.20 -10.84 -4.99
C ASN A 496 18.55 -9.34 -4.85
N PRO A 497 19.36 -8.94 -3.83
CA PRO A 497 19.74 -7.54 -3.61
C PRO A 497 20.58 -6.97 -4.76
N PHE A 498 21.32 -7.81 -5.47
CA PHE A 498 22.23 -7.42 -6.55
C PHE A 498 21.59 -7.46 -7.94
N ALA A 499 20.30 -7.78 -8.06
CA ALA A 499 19.61 -7.82 -9.35
C ALA A 499 19.56 -6.46 -10.07
N LYS A 500 19.65 -5.35 -9.31
CA LYS A 500 19.80 -3.99 -9.82
C LYS A 500 20.42 -3.09 -8.74
N PRO A 501 21.08 -1.98 -9.11
CA PRO A 501 21.52 -0.97 -8.15
C PRO A 501 20.34 -0.45 -7.31
N ARG A 502 20.60 -0.15 -6.04
CA ARG A 502 19.60 0.27 -5.04
C ARG A 502 19.96 1.63 -4.47
N GLY A 503 18.94 2.40 -4.09
CA GLY A 503 19.14 3.70 -3.46
C GLY A 503 17.82 4.26 -2.96
N PHE A 504 17.43 5.45 -3.42
CA PHE A 504 16.28 6.17 -2.88
C PHE A 504 15.01 6.01 -3.72
N SER A 505 13.85 6.16 -3.06
CA SER A 505 12.55 6.25 -3.73
C SER A 505 11.59 7.14 -2.95
N VAL A 506 10.58 7.71 -3.62
CA VAL A 506 9.58 8.57 -2.99
C VAL A 506 8.19 8.08 -3.33
N PHE A 507 7.37 7.88 -2.31
CA PHE A 507 6.02 7.36 -2.42
C PHE A 507 4.98 8.47 -2.24
N TYR A 508 3.90 8.37 -3.01
CA TYR A 508 2.70 9.20 -2.90
C TYR A 508 1.44 8.33 -3.00
N TYR A 509 0.29 8.84 -2.58
CA TYR A 509 -0.99 8.17 -2.75
C TYR A 509 -1.97 9.03 -3.55
N HIS A 510 -2.33 10.20 -3.02
CA HIS A 510 -3.23 11.14 -3.68
C HIS A 510 -2.51 11.91 -4.80
N PRO A 511 -3.16 12.21 -5.94
CA PRO A 511 -2.55 12.95 -7.05
C PRO A 511 -1.99 14.31 -6.67
N GLN A 512 -2.60 15.01 -5.71
CA GLN A 512 -2.09 16.29 -5.18
C GLN A 512 -0.68 16.16 -4.57
N SER A 513 -0.27 14.97 -4.13
CA SER A 513 1.06 14.68 -3.57
C SER A 513 2.10 14.32 -4.64
N LEU A 514 1.71 14.02 -5.88
CA LEU A 514 2.64 13.55 -6.92
C LEU A 514 3.67 14.63 -7.30
N ALA A 515 3.24 15.90 -7.37
CA ALA A 515 4.16 17.00 -7.66
C ALA A 515 5.23 17.11 -6.55
N LEU A 516 4.82 17.13 -5.29
CA LEU A 516 5.72 17.11 -4.14
C LEU A 516 6.72 15.95 -4.21
N ALA A 517 6.23 14.73 -4.47
CA ALA A 517 7.07 13.54 -4.56
C ALA A 517 8.16 13.68 -5.65
N ARG A 518 7.81 14.23 -6.81
CA ARG A 518 8.75 14.47 -7.91
C ARG A 518 9.79 15.54 -7.57
N HIS A 519 9.41 16.61 -6.89
CA HIS A 519 10.35 17.65 -6.49
C HIS A 519 11.37 17.12 -5.47
N ILE A 520 10.92 16.33 -4.48
CA ILE A 520 11.82 15.67 -3.54
C ILE A 520 12.73 14.67 -4.26
N TYR A 521 12.18 13.79 -5.09
CA TYR A 521 12.97 12.81 -5.84
C TYR A 521 14.07 13.46 -6.70
N ARG A 522 13.74 14.52 -7.44
CA ARG A 522 14.74 15.27 -8.24
C ARG A 522 15.79 15.97 -7.39
N SER A 523 15.45 16.35 -6.16
CA SER A 523 16.42 16.92 -5.22
C SER A 523 17.40 15.86 -4.74
N PHE A 524 16.92 14.64 -4.48
CA PHE A 524 17.77 13.48 -4.17
C PHE A 524 18.70 13.15 -5.35
N GLU A 525 18.20 13.08 -6.59
CA GLU A 525 19.03 12.82 -7.78
C GLU A 525 20.22 13.77 -7.93
N LYS A 526 20.07 15.02 -7.46
CA LYS A 526 21.13 16.04 -7.55
C LYS A 526 22.16 15.97 -6.41
N ARG A 527 21.81 15.37 -5.27
CA ARG A 527 22.55 15.54 -4.01
C ARG A 527 23.04 14.22 -3.41
N VAL A 528 22.31 13.15 -3.62
CA VAL A 528 22.56 11.85 -2.99
C VAL A 528 23.31 10.97 -3.98
N PRO A 529 24.55 10.53 -3.68
CA PRO A 529 25.39 9.75 -4.58
C PRO A 529 25.00 8.27 -4.59
N PHE A 530 23.70 7.97 -4.69
CA PHE A 530 23.15 6.64 -4.83
C PHE A 530 22.11 6.62 -5.96
N PRO A 531 21.87 5.46 -6.59
CA PRO A 531 20.87 5.34 -7.64
C PRO A 531 19.48 5.81 -7.17
N GLY A 532 18.85 6.68 -7.96
CA GLY A 532 17.42 6.90 -7.84
C GLY A 532 16.67 5.69 -8.41
N GLU A 533 15.72 5.15 -7.66
CA GLU A 533 14.83 4.13 -8.20
C GLU A 533 13.64 4.77 -8.90
N ASP A 534 12.61 5.16 -8.16
CA ASP A 534 11.38 5.67 -8.76
C ASP A 534 10.60 6.61 -7.83
N VAL A 535 9.70 7.39 -8.43
CA VAL A 535 8.53 7.94 -7.74
C VAL A 535 7.38 6.94 -7.87
N ARG A 536 6.82 6.48 -6.75
CA ARG A 536 5.90 5.34 -6.71
C ARG A 536 4.54 5.71 -6.11
N TYR A 537 3.47 5.23 -6.72
CA TYR A 537 2.20 5.14 -6.01
C TYR A 537 2.31 4.07 -4.92
N GLY A 538 1.95 4.40 -3.69
CA GLY A 538 2.06 3.52 -2.53
C GLY A 538 0.84 3.62 -1.63
N ASN A 539 0.16 2.50 -1.40
CA ASN A 539 -0.96 2.41 -0.46
C ASN A 539 -0.47 2.33 1.00
N LEU A 540 0.29 3.33 1.43
CA LEU A 540 0.93 3.44 2.74
C LEU A 540 0.09 4.33 3.66
N ALA A 541 -0.08 3.94 4.93
CA ALA A 541 -1.01 4.60 5.84
C ALA A 541 -0.77 6.11 5.98
N VAL A 542 0.49 6.52 6.09
CA VAL A 542 0.88 7.93 6.21
C VAL A 542 0.77 8.69 4.88
N ALA A 543 1.04 8.02 3.74
CA ALA A 543 0.88 8.62 2.41
C ALA A 543 -0.60 8.81 2.01
N ARG A 544 -1.52 8.03 2.59
CA ARG A 544 -2.98 8.17 2.41
C ARG A 544 -3.58 9.42 3.04
N LEU A 545 -2.80 10.17 3.82
CA LEU A 545 -3.26 11.43 4.41
C LEU A 545 -3.71 12.40 3.32
N SER A 546 -5.00 12.76 3.32
CA SER A 546 -5.63 13.55 2.27
C SER A 546 -5.66 15.05 2.56
N ALA A 547 -5.54 15.45 3.83
CA ALA A 547 -5.76 16.83 4.27
C ALA A 547 -4.63 17.79 3.87
N MET A 548 -3.52 17.26 3.34
CA MET A 548 -2.38 18.00 2.81
C MET A 548 -1.62 17.11 1.81
N PRO A 549 -0.71 17.66 0.98
CA PRO A 549 0.22 16.84 0.21
C PRO A 549 1.12 16.04 1.17
N ALA A 550 1.09 14.72 1.02
CA ALA A 550 1.76 13.77 1.89
C ALA A 550 2.60 12.78 1.08
N VAL A 551 3.87 12.61 1.47
CA VAL A 551 4.81 11.68 0.85
C VAL A 551 5.55 10.86 1.89
N LEU A 552 6.08 9.71 1.46
CA LEU A 552 7.04 8.91 2.23
C LEU A 552 8.33 8.78 1.41
N VAL A 553 9.46 9.06 2.05
CA VAL A 553 10.78 9.02 1.44
C VAL A 553 11.53 7.81 1.99
N GLU A 554 11.85 6.87 1.11
CA GLU A 554 12.82 5.81 1.38
C GLU A 554 14.20 6.34 1.01
N SER A 555 14.98 6.73 2.02
CA SER A 555 16.21 7.51 1.81
C SER A 555 17.36 6.65 1.28
N LEU A 556 17.55 5.45 1.83
CA LEU A 556 18.50 4.43 1.40
C LEU A 556 17.95 3.03 1.76
N TYR A 557 18.76 1.98 1.66
CA TYR A 557 18.40 0.63 2.11
C TYR A 557 19.22 0.20 3.34
N MET A 558 18.57 -0.25 4.41
CA MET A 558 19.24 -0.66 5.66
C MET A 558 20.21 -1.82 5.46
N MET A 559 19.82 -2.81 4.65
CA MET A 559 20.55 -4.08 4.51
C MET A 559 21.91 -3.98 3.78
N PHE A 560 22.22 -2.85 3.14
CA PHE A 560 23.47 -2.68 2.38
C PHE A 560 24.55 -2.06 3.27
N PRO A 561 25.73 -2.70 3.43
CA PRO A 561 26.82 -2.16 4.24
C PRO A 561 27.21 -0.71 3.93
N ALA A 562 27.31 -0.37 2.63
CA ALA A 562 27.65 0.99 2.19
C ALA A 562 26.55 2.01 2.47
N HIS A 563 25.29 1.57 2.53
CA HIS A 563 24.17 2.46 2.87
C HIS A 563 24.10 2.66 4.38
N GLU A 564 24.21 1.59 5.18
CA GLU A 564 24.25 1.67 6.64
C GLU A 564 25.39 2.60 7.12
N GLU A 565 26.59 2.47 6.52
CA GLU A 565 27.71 3.37 6.82
C GLU A 565 27.35 4.85 6.61
N LYS A 566 26.64 5.15 5.52
CA LYS A 566 26.16 6.50 5.22
C LYS A 566 25.01 6.96 6.10
N LEU A 567 24.13 6.06 6.53
CA LEU A 567 23.08 6.37 7.50
C LEU A 567 23.67 6.67 8.89
N ASN A 568 24.78 6.04 9.25
CA ASN A 568 25.49 6.28 10.51
C ASN A 568 26.38 7.53 10.49
N ASP A 569 26.69 8.08 9.32
CA ASP A 569 27.45 9.33 9.16
C ASP A 569 26.55 10.59 9.34
N PRO A 570 26.77 11.43 10.39
CA PRO A 570 26.01 12.67 10.58
C PRO A 570 26.10 13.67 9.43
N ALA A 571 27.24 13.73 8.73
CA ALA A 571 27.43 14.63 7.59
C ALA A 571 26.55 14.16 6.41
N PHE A 572 26.51 12.85 6.16
CA PHE A 572 25.66 12.31 5.11
C PHE A 572 24.17 12.38 5.45
N ARG A 573 23.77 12.18 6.71
CA ARG A 573 22.38 12.44 7.15
C ARG A 573 21.97 13.89 6.88
N SER A 574 22.90 14.84 7.02
CA SER A 574 22.66 16.24 6.65
C SER A 574 22.43 16.41 5.16
N VAL A 575 23.15 15.67 4.28
CA VAL A 575 22.90 15.66 2.82
C VAL A 575 21.50 15.12 2.49
N LEU A 576 21.06 14.04 3.16
CA LEU A 576 19.70 13.51 3.00
C LEU A 576 18.64 14.54 3.42
N ALA A 577 18.86 15.19 4.56
CA ALA A 577 17.97 16.24 5.05
C ALA A 577 17.92 17.46 4.11
N GLU A 578 19.06 17.90 3.58
CA GLU A 578 19.14 18.96 2.57
C GLU A 578 18.38 18.58 1.29
N ALA A 579 18.45 17.32 0.87
CA ALA A 579 17.70 16.85 -0.29
C ALA A 579 16.19 16.94 -0.07
N ILE A 580 15.69 16.53 1.10
CA ILE A 580 14.27 16.67 1.48
C ILE A 580 13.86 18.15 1.51
N VAL A 581 14.60 19.00 2.25
CA VAL A 581 14.25 20.42 2.43
C VAL A 581 14.31 21.21 1.11
N ALA A 582 15.32 20.98 0.28
CA ALA A 582 15.41 21.62 -1.04
C ALA A 582 14.30 21.14 -1.99
N GLY A 583 13.84 19.89 -1.86
CA GLY A 583 12.68 19.37 -2.58
C GLY A 583 11.38 20.05 -2.16
N LEU A 584 11.17 20.21 -0.84
CA LEU A 584 10.03 20.95 -0.27
C LEU A 584 10.03 22.41 -0.72
N GLU A 585 11.17 23.10 -0.60
CA GLU A 585 11.33 24.49 -1.04
C GLU A 585 11.05 24.65 -2.53
N SER A 586 11.63 23.78 -3.37
CA SER A 586 11.41 23.81 -4.82
C SER A 586 9.95 23.56 -5.21
N PHE A 587 9.23 22.70 -4.48
CA PHE A 587 7.81 22.48 -4.70
C PHE A 587 6.98 23.73 -4.38
N LEU A 588 7.26 24.38 -3.25
CA LEU A 588 6.58 25.62 -2.87
C LEU A 588 6.94 26.79 -3.78
N ASP A 589 8.19 26.91 -4.22
CA ASP A 589 8.58 27.93 -5.21
C ASP A 589 7.79 27.78 -6.52
N ALA A 590 7.60 26.55 -6.99
CA ALA A 590 6.79 26.28 -8.19
C ALA A 590 5.31 26.67 -7.99
N GLU A 591 4.76 26.44 -6.80
CA GLU A 591 3.41 26.88 -6.45
C GLU A 591 3.33 28.42 -6.35
N ARG A 592 4.34 29.10 -5.78
CA ARG A 592 4.40 30.57 -5.73
C ARG A 592 4.40 31.16 -7.13
N ASP A 593 5.20 30.60 -8.04
CA ASP A 593 5.24 31.04 -9.43
C ASP A 593 3.89 30.85 -10.12
N ARG A 594 3.19 29.74 -9.83
CA ARG A 594 1.83 29.49 -10.32
C ARG A 594 0.85 30.53 -9.80
N GLN A 595 0.87 30.81 -8.50
CA GLN A 595 0.03 31.83 -7.86
C GLN A 595 0.28 33.22 -8.45
N ASN A 596 1.53 33.58 -8.69
CA ASN A 596 1.91 34.88 -9.27
C ASN A 596 1.45 35.01 -10.73
N LYS A 597 1.56 33.94 -11.53
CA LYS A 597 1.00 33.90 -12.90
C LYS A 597 -0.53 34.03 -12.90
N ALA A 598 -1.22 33.35 -11.99
CA ALA A 598 -2.67 33.43 -11.86
C ALA A 598 -3.14 34.85 -11.49
N LYS A 599 -2.48 35.48 -10.51
CA LYS A 599 -2.73 36.89 -10.14
C LYS A 599 -2.54 37.85 -11.32
N ALA A 600 -1.47 37.68 -12.10
CA ALA A 600 -1.19 38.51 -13.28
C ALA A 600 -2.23 38.32 -14.41
N ALA A 601 -2.70 37.09 -14.63
CA ALA A 601 -3.76 36.81 -15.62
C ALA A 601 -5.09 37.46 -15.20
N ALA A 602 -5.44 37.40 -13.91
CA ALA A 602 -6.64 38.06 -13.38
C ALA A 602 -6.60 39.59 -13.54
N GLN A 603 -5.43 40.21 -13.39
CA GLN A 603 -5.25 41.67 -13.55
C GLN A 603 -5.32 42.15 -15.00
N THR A 604 -4.98 41.29 -15.97
CA THR A 604 -4.90 41.66 -17.40
C THR A 604 -6.16 41.33 -18.19
N GLY A 605 -7.16 40.67 -17.58
CA GLY A 605 -8.41 40.26 -18.24
C GLY A 605 -8.23 39.25 -19.38
N LYS A 606 -7.03 38.68 -19.54
CA LYS A 606 -6.67 37.75 -20.61
C LYS A 606 -6.62 36.33 -20.05
N PRO A 607 -7.41 35.36 -20.57
CA PRO A 607 -7.34 33.99 -20.08
C PRO A 607 -5.92 33.43 -20.30
N PRO A 608 -5.39 32.61 -19.37
CA PRO A 608 -4.12 31.92 -19.58
C PRO A 608 -4.22 31.07 -20.85
N ALA A 609 -3.22 31.18 -21.72
CA ALA A 609 -3.16 30.36 -22.92
C ALA A 609 -3.11 28.87 -22.51
N PRO A 610 -3.92 27.98 -23.12
CA PRO A 610 -3.81 26.56 -22.84
C PRO A 610 -2.40 26.11 -23.25
N GLU A 611 -1.66 25.50 -22.31
CA GLU A 611 -0.52 24.68 -22.66
C GLU A 611 -1.04 23.50 -23.49
N LEU A 612 -0.97 23.65 -24.80
CA LEU A 612 -1.12 22.53 -25.73
C LEU A 612 0.02 21.56 -25.42
N SER A 613 -0.30 20.48 -24.71
CA SER A 613 0.57 19.32 -24.68
C SER A 613 0.82 18.92 -26.12
N LYS A 614 2.10 18.89 -26.52
CA LYS A 614 2.48 18.31 -27.81
C LYS A 614 2.13 16.83 -27.74
N ALA A 615 0.97 16.47 -28.27
CA ALA A 615 0.61 15.08 -28.51
C ALA A 615 1.75 14.40 -29.32
N PRO A 616 2.15 13.17 -28.99
CA PRO A 616 3.11 12.45 -29.81
C PRO A 616 2.51 12.27 -31.20
N ALA A 617 3.28 12.64 -32.22
CA ALA A 617 2.87 12.51 -33.61
C ALA A 617 2.40 11.08 -33.88
N ALA A 618 1.11 10.93 -34.21
CA ALA A 618 0.55 9.67 -34.67
C ALA A 618 1.40 9.12 -35.81
N ALA A 619 1.87 7.89 -35.67
CA ALA A 619 2.55 7.14 -36.69
C ALA A 619 1.71 7.14 -37.97
N ARG A 620 2.16 7.89 -38.98
CA ARG A 620 1.63 7.80 -40.33
C ARG A 620 1.84 6.37 -40.82
N LEU A 621 0.75 5.62 -40.93
CA LEU A 621 0.68 4.37 -41.68
C LEU A 621 1.31 4.59 -43.06
N ALA A 622 2.40 3.87 -43.33
CA ALA A 622 3.09 3.90 -44.60
C ALA A 622 2.16 3.38 -45.71
N LYS A 623 1.96 4.20 -46.76
CA LYS A 623 1.35 3.74 -48.01
C LYS A 623 2.28 2.72 -48.69
N PRO A 624 1.77 1.62 -49.24
CA PRO A 624 2.60 0.62 -49.91
C PRO A 624 3.17 1.18 -51.22
N SER A 625 4.49 1.02 -51.40
CA SER A 625 5.21 1.48 -52.59
C SER A 625 4.85 0.65 -53.82
N ARG A 626 4.31 1.30 -54.85
CA ARG A 626 4.21 0.77 -56.22
C ARG A 626 5.61 0.63 -56.84
N LYS A 627 6.24 -0.55 -56.76
CA LYS A 627 7.27 -1.01 -57.71
C LYS A 627 7.37 -2.53 -57.70
N ALA A 628 6.60 -3.18 -58.58
CA ALA A 628 6.96 -4.44 -59.25
C ALA A 628 5.81 -4.86 -60.19
N LYS A 629 5.83 -4.37 -61.43
CA LYS A 629 5.14 -5.02 -62.56
C LYS A 629 6.12 -5.07 -63.73
N LYS A 630 6.78 -6.22 -63.92
CA LYS A 630 7.06 -6.74 -65.26
C LYS A 630 7.47 -8.21 -65.21
N LYS A 631 6.83 -8.97 -66.12
CA LYS A 631 7.12 -10.35 -66.59
C LYS A 631 6.61 -11.47 -65.66
N LEU A 632 5.90 -12.50 -66.11
CA LEU A 632 5.62 -13.01 -67.46
C LEU A 632 4.17 -13.51 -67.57
N SER A 633 3.55 -13.23 -68.71
CA SER A 633 2.47 -14.03 -69.27
C SER A 633 3.04 -15.28 -69.96
N GLY A 634 2.42 -16.44 -69.73
CA GLY A 634 2.40 -17.55 -70.69
C GLY A 634 2.93 -18.89 -70.17
N ARG A 635 2.05 -19.81 -69.79
CA ARG A 635 1.54 -20.89 -70.67
C ARG A 635 0.61 -21.84 -69.91
N LYS A 636 -0.36 -22.36 -70.65
CA LYS A 636 -1.14 -23.61 -70.48
C LYS A 636 -0.26 -24.70 -69.84
N SER A 637 -0.73 -25.53 -68.93
CA SER A 637 -1.92 -26.41 -68.95
C SER A 637 -2.35 -26.79 -67.54
#